data_AF-A0A532U5J4-F1
#
_entry.id   AF-A0A532U5J4-F1
#
_cell.length_a   1.000
_cell.length_b   1.000
_cell.length_c   1.000
_cell.angle_alpha   90.00
_cell.angle_beta   90.00
_cell.angle_gamma   90.00
#
_symmetry.space_group_name_H-M   'P 1'
#
loop_
_entity.id
_entity.type
_entity.pdbx_description
1 polymer ?
#
loop_
_entity_poly.entity_id
_entity_poly.type
_entity_poly.pdbx_seq_one_letter_code
_entity_poly.pdbx_strand_id
1 'polypeptide(L)'
;MNKNMTKRLVKGWLCLILVLGGLGCGGASYLVTVQHPMKERIPPDKYRSILVAGFLSEGEQKLNLNFETVKYLRTELRKNTPYKVIEEKPIEIPSARIEELPSDTDFWKSLATQAKAELIMWGRVNYTSEAVSELKEVRYRHPVSGRIITATRLVDKTEFKVELDLYFSDGSSGELVYGDKYSQTIPYLKRPSADLPIFFSLMNRILPNILGVLIPRETLETRYILSD
;
A
#
# COMPACT_ATOMS: atom_id res chain seq x y z
N MET A 1 74.99 22.58 41.53
CA MET A 1 76.38 22.28 41.13
C MET A 1 76.39 21.93 39.64
N ASN A 2 76.97 22.82 38.80
CA ASN A 2 77.28 22.69 37.35
C ASN A 2 76.16 22.25 36.37
N LYS A 3 76.14 22.61 35.09
CA LYS A 3 76.62 23.73 34.27
C LYS A 3 75.95 23.47 32.91
N ASN A 4 75.39 24.51 32.30
CA ASN A 4 75.23 24.78 30.87
C ASN A 4 75.93 23.80 29.90
N MET A 5 75.28 23.46 28.78
CA MET A 5 75.76 23.69 27.38
C MET A 5 75.05 22.75 26.37
N THR A 6 74.19 23.26 25.47
CA THR A 6 74.42 23.87 24.14
C THR A 6 74.33 22.92 22.92
N LYS A 7 73.33 23.23 22.07
CA LYS A 7 73.39 23.49 20.61
C LYS A 7 73.56 22.34 19.59
N ARG A 8 72.93 22.60 18.43
CA ARG A 8 73.10 22.09 17.04
C ARG A 8 72.13 20.94 16.68
N LEU A 9 71.09 21.10 15.84
CA LEU A 9 70.90 21.81 14.55
C LEU A 9 71.68 21.17 13.39
N VAL A 10 71.13 20.10 12.77
CA VAL A 10 71.33 19.63 11.37
C VAL A 10 70.13 18.72 11.01
N LYS A 11 69.15 19.18 10.22
CA LYS A 11 68.95 18.91 8.77
C LYS A 11 69.03 17.42 8.38
N GLY A 12 67.91 16.83 7.96
CA GLY A 12 67.90 15.48 7.39
C GLY A 12 66.51 15.00 7.03
N TRP A 13 66.02 15.48 5.90
CA TRP A 13 64.82 15.01 5.20
C TRP A 13 65.07 13.59 4.71
N LEU A 14 64.28 12.59 5.13
CA LEU A 14 64.08 11.36 4.34
C LEU A 14 62.72 10.76 4.64
N CYS A 15 62.08 10.33 3.56
CA CYS A 15 60.68 9.99 3.41
C CYS A 15 60.39 8.53 3.77
N LEU A 16 59.15 8.29 4.17
CA LEU A 16 58.34 7.09 3.92
C LEU A 16 58.64 5.81 4.71
N ILE A 17 57.69 5.40 5.55
CA ILE A 17 56.92 4.14 5.42
C ILE A 17 55.68 4.23 6.32
N LEU A 18 54.51 4.02 5.69
CA LEU A 18 53.20 3.82 6.30
C LEU A 18 53.25 2.71 7.38
N VAL A 19 52.36 2.79 8.38
CA VAL A 19 51.27 1.81 8.59
C VAL A 19 50.66 1.96 10.01
N LEU A 20 49.32 2.00 10.04
CA LEU A 20 48.40 1.69 11.15
C LEU A 20 48.31 2.67 12.34
N GLY A 21 47.32 3.54 12.23
CA GLY A 21 46.74 4.27 13.36
C GLY A 21 45.40 4.91 12.98
N GLY A 22 44.52 4.16 12.32
CA GLY A 22 43.14 4.60 12.07
C GLY A 22 42.39 4.68 13.39
N LEU A 23 42.47 5.81 14.07
CA LEU A 23 41.50 6.19 15.07
C LEU A 23 40.21 6.55 14.32
N GLY A 24 39.30 5.58 14.25
CA GLY A 24 37.96 5.78 13.74
C GLY A 24 37.30 6.94 14.47
N CYS A 25 36.81 7.91 13.71
CA CYS A 25 35.87 8.89 14.22
C CYS A 25 34.62 8.12 14.64
N GLY A 26 34.47 7.90 15.95
CA GLY A 26 33.25 7.36 16.53
C GLY A 26 32.18 8.44 16.49
N GLY A 27 31.60 8.68 15.30
CA GLY A 27 30.42 9.51 15.16
C GLY A 27 29.28 8.86 15.92
N ALA A 28 28.89 9.45 17.05
CA ALA A 28 27.74 9.01 17.82
C ALA A 28 26.47 9.31 17.01
N SER A 29 25.96 8.30 16.31
CA SER A 29 24.68 8.40 15.63
C SER A 29 23.55 8.41 16.67
N TYR A 30 22.87 9.53 16.83
CA TYR A 30 21.66 9.61 17.63
C TYR A 30 20.45 9.30 16.74
N LEU A 31 19.67 8.31 17.13
CA LEU A 31 18.41 7.98 16.46
C LEU A 31 17.36 9.00 16.88
N VAL A 32 17.00 9.92 15.98
CA VAL A 32 15.83 10.79 16.17
C VAL A 32 14.75 10.31 15.22
N THR A 33 13.69 9.74 15.78
CA THR A 33 12.47 9.42 15.06
C THR A 33 11.70 10.72 14.84
N VAL A 34 11.73 11.26 13.63
CA VAL A 34 10.95 12.46 13.30
C VAL A 34 9.64 12.00 12.66
N GLN A 35 8.53 12.27 13.33
CA GLN A 35 7.19 12.01 12.81
C GLN A 35 6.91 13.06 11.74
N HIS A 36 6.73 12.65 10.49
CA HIS A 36 6.30 13.55 9.43
C HIS A 36 4.91 13.13 8.93
N PRO A 37 3.93 14.03 8.88
CA PRO A 37 2.68 13.75 8.20
C PRO A 37 2.97 13.52 6.72
N MET A 38 2.58 12.36 6.19
CA MET A 38 2.45 12.20 4.75
C MET A 38 1.45 13.24 4.27
N LYS A 39 1.84 14.00 3.24
CA LYS A 39 0.97 14.97 2.61
C LYS A 39 -0.25 14.23 2.06
N GLU A 40 -1.41 14.54 2.63
CA GLU A 40 -2.69 14.04 2.16
C GLU A 40 -2.88 14.35 0.68
N ARG A 41 -3.47 13.40 -0.04
CA ARG A 41 -3.77 13.59 -1.46
C ARG A 41 -5.13 14.27 -1.67
N ILE A 42 -6.08 14.03 -0.76
CA ILE A 42 -7.37 14.73 -0.70
C ILE A 42 -7.41 15.56 0.59
N PRO A 43 -7.63 16.88 0.53
CA PRO A 43 -7.67 17.71 1.73
C PRO A 43 -8.88 17.33 2.62
N PRO A 44 -8.68 17.04 3.91
CA PRO A 44 -9.70 16.43 4.76
C PRO A 44 -10.76 17.46 5.16
N ASP A 45 -10.35 18.73 5.29
CA ASP A 45 -11.22 19.85 5.66
C ASP A 45 -12.17 20.29 4.54
N LYS A 46 -11.88 19.90 3.28
CA LYS A 46 -12.69 20.29 2.12
C LYS A 46 -14.00 19.53 2.03
N TYR A 47 -14.02 18.28 2.50
CA TYR A 47 -15.15 17.38 2.33
C TYR A 47 -15.60 16.82 3.69
N ARG A 48 -16.89 16.89 3.98
CA ARG A 48 -17.47 16.40 5.24
C ARG A 48 -18.33 15.17 5.06
N SER A 49 -18.89 14.96 3.88
CA SER A 49 -19.73 13.81 3.55
C SER A 49 -19.19 13.06 2.34
N ILE A 50 -19.27 11.73 2.40
CA ILE A 50 -18.83 10.85 1.32
C ILE A 50 -19.94 9.88 0.93
N LEU A 51 -20.20 9.80 -0.37
CA LEU A 51 -21.05 8.78 -0.97
C LEU A 51 -20.16 7.71 -1.59
N VAL A 52 -20.31 6.46 -1.15
CA VAL A 52 -19.79 5.31 -1.91
C VAL A 52 -20.87 4.92 -2.91
N ALA A 53 -20.70 5.34 -4.16
CA ALA A 53 -21.73 5.28 -5.19
C ALA A 53 -21.91 3.85 -5.71
N GLY A 54 -20.85 3.22 -6.21
CA GLY A 54 -20.93 1.89 -6.81
C GLY A 54 -19.64 1.50 -7.51
N PHE A 55 -19.53 0.20 -7.80
CA PHE A 55 -18.41 -0.39 -8.51
C PHE A 55 -18.90 -1.24 -9.67
N LEU A 56 -18.32 -1.01 -10.84
CA LEU A 56 -18.40 -1.96 -11.94
C LEU A 56 -17.79 -3.28 -11.47
N SER A 57 -18.58 -4.35 -11.53
CA SER A 57 -18.18 -5.67 -11.06
C SER A 57 -17.82 -6.55 -12.25
N GLU A 58 -16.57 -6.98 -12.30
CA GLU A 58 -16.05 -7.94 -13.28
C GLU A 58 -15.61 -9.21 -12.52
N GLY A 59 -15.65 -10.38 -13.17
CA GLY A 59 -15.18 -11.63 -12.57
C GLY A 59 -16.27 -12.63 -12.18
N GLU A 60 -16.02 -13.45 -11.15
CA GLU A 60 -16.87 -14.60 -10.81
C GLU A 60 -18.27 -14.18 -10.31
N GLN A 61 -19.31 -14.68 -10.98
CA GLN A 61 -20.71 -14.29 -10.74
C GLN A 61 -21.31 -14.78 -9.41
N LYS A 62 -20.59 -15.57 -8.62
CA LYS A 62 -21.10 -16.13 -7.36
C LYS A 62 -21.26 -15.08 -6.27
N LEU A 63 -20.61 -13.93 -6.41
CA LEU A 63 -20.64 -12.84 -5.44
C LEU A 63 -21.18 -11.56 -6.08
N ASN A 64 -22.06 -10.86 -5.37
CA ASN A 64 -22.43 -9.49 -5.75
C ASN A 64 -21.31 -8.54 -5.32
N LEU A 65 -20.26 -8.44 -6.13
CA LEU A 65 -19.06 -7.68 -5.80
C LEU A 65 -19.35 -6.20 -5.58
N ASN A 66 -20.23 -5.59 -6.37
CA ASN A 66 -20.63 -4.18 -6.19
C ASN A 66 -21.18 -3.99 -4.77
N PHE A 67 -22.19 -4.77 -4.40
CA PHE A 67 -22.85 -4.65 -3.10
C PHE A 67 -21.88 -4.90 -1.94
N GLU A 68 -21.09 -5.98 -1.99
CA GLU A 68 -20.16 -6.31 -0.90
C GLU A 68 -19.02 -5.29 -0.79
N THR A 69 -18.51 -4.77 -1.92
CA THR A 69 -17.47 -3.74 -1.93
C THR A 69 -18.00 -2.44 -1.33
N VAL A 70 -19.19 -1.98 -1.76
CA VAL A 70 -19.80 -0.76 -1.23
C VAL A 70 -20.08 -0.90 0.27
N LYS A 71 -20.66 -2.04 0.69
CA LYS A 71 -20.96 -2.32 2.09
C LYS A 71 -19.70 -2.35 2.95
N TYR A 72 -18.64 -3.00 2.47
CA TYR A 72 -17.35 -3.06 3.13
C TYR A 72 -16.74 -1.66 3.28
N LEU A 73 -16.58 -0.91 2.18
CA LEU A 73 -15.97 0.41 2.20
C LEU A 73 -16.76 1.40 3.06
N ARG A 74 -18.10 1.41 2.99
CA ARG A 74 -18.90 2.24 3.90
C ARG A 74 -18.64 1.91 5.36
N THR A 75 -18.55 0.62 5.68
CA THR A 75 -18.29 0.17 7.05
C THR A 75 -16.92 0.64 7.53
N GLU A 76 -15.89 0.50 6.70
CA GLU A 76 -14.53 0.88 7.07
C GLU A 76 -14.34 2.40 7.08
N LEU A 77 -14.98 3.16 6.19
CA LEU A 77 -14.99 4.62 6.23
C LEU A 77 -15.65 5.13 7.51
N ARG A 78 -16.82 4.59 7.89
CA ARG A 78 -17.51 4.99 9.13
C ARG A 78 -16.66 4.76 10.38
N LYS A 79 -15.87 3.68 10.39
CA LYS A 79 -15.02 3.33 11.55
C LYS A 79 -13.75 4.15 11.63
N ASN A 80 -13.13 4.42 10.48
CA ASN A 80 -11.74 4.88 10.45
C ASN A 80 -11.61 6.35 10.00
N THR A 81 -12.66 6.99 9.50
CA THR A 81 -12.61 8.36 8.97
C THR A 81 -13.63 9.27 9.67
N PRO A 82 -13.41 10.61 9.66
CA PRO A 82 -14.40 11.56 10.18
C PRO A 82 -15.56 11.85 9.22
N TYR A 83 -15.56 11.27 8.00
CA TYR A 83 -16.59 11.55 7.01
C TYR A 83 -17.97 11.05 7.43
N LYS A 84 -18.99 11.87 7.18
CA LYS A 84 -20.38 11.42 7.17
C LYS A 84 -20.61 10.53 5.95
N VAL A 85 -20.61 9.22 6.15
CA VAL A 85 -20.87 8.24 5.09
C VAL A 85 -22.36 8.21 4.76
N ILE A 86 -22.69 8.45 3.50
CA ILE A 86 -24.07 8.48 3.00
C ILE A 86 -24.53 7.07 2.61
N GLU A 87 -25.72 6.70 3.07
CA GLU A 87 -26.30 5.37 2.89
C GLU A 87 -27.37 5.36 1.79
N GLU A 88 -26.94 5.51 0.55
CA GLU A 88 -27.82 5.37 -0.61
C GLU A 88 -27.73 3.97 -1.21
N LYS A 89 -28.70 3.56 -2.02
CA LYS A 89 -28.59 2.30 -2.77
C LYS A 89 -27.38 2.38 -3.72
N PRO A 90 -26.51 1.34 -3.80
CA PRO A 90 -25.44 1.31 -4.77
C PRO A 90 -25.97 1.46 -6.19
N ILE A 91 -25.33 2.32 -6.98
CA ILE A 91 -25.62 2.44 -8.40
C ILE A 91 -24.98 1.29 -9.17
N GLU A 92 -25.61 0.90 -10.28
CA GLU A 92 -25.02 -0.03 -11.24
C GLU A 92 -24.30 0.80 -12.31
N ILE A 93 -22.99 0.59 -12.41
CA ILE A 93 -22.15 1.23 -13.42
C ILE A 93 -22.07 0.29 -14.62
N PRO A 94 -22.56 0.68 -15.81
CA PRO A 94 -22.42 -0.14 -17.01
C PRO A 94 -20.95 -0.21 -17.46
N SER A 95 -20.49 -1.41 -17.87
CA SER A 95 -19.11 -1.61 -18.32
C SER A 95 -18.72 -0.74 -19.52
N ALA A 96 -19.65 -0.54 -20.46
CA ALA A 96 -19.40 0.28 -21.66
C ALA A 96 -19.10 1.76 -21.38
N ARG A 97 -19.32 2.25 -20.14
CA ARG A 97 -19.21 3.67 -19.80
C ARG A 97 -18.06 3.98 -18.83
N ILE A 98 -17.39 2.97 -18.25
CA ILE A 98 -16.44 3.18 -17.15
C ILE A 98 -15.23 4.03 -17.55
N GLU A 99 -14.75 3.93 -18.79
CA GLU A 99 -13.68 4.80 -19.31
C GLU A 99 -14.15 6.25 -19.55
N GLU A 100 -15.45 6.47 -19.76
CA GLU A 100 -16.05 7.78 -19.98
C GLU A 100 -16.45 8.48 -18.67
N LEU A 101 -16.79 7.68 -17.64
CA LEU A 101 -17.25 8.15 -16.35
C LEU A 101 -16.34 9.19 -15.66
N PRO A 102 -14.98 9.13 -15.72
CA PRO A 102 -14.15 10.18 -15.14
C PRO A 102 -14.45 11.58 -15.70
N SER A 103 -14.93 11.67 -16.94
CA SER A 103 -15.18 12.94 -17.64
C SER A 103 -16.63 13.41 -17.53
N ASP A 104 -17.53 12.59 -16.99
CA ASP A 104 -18.96 12.89 -16.90
C ASP A 104 -19.29 13.71 -15.64
N THR A 105 -18.87 14.97 -15.64
CA THR A 105 -19.03 15.87 -14.50
C THR A 105 -20.50 16.12 -14.15
N ASP A 106 -21.38 16.19 -15.15
CA ASP A 106 -22.80 16.46 -14.95
C ASP A 106 -23.51 15.31 -14.23
N PHE A 107 -23.17 14.06 -14.58
CA PHE A 107 -23.67 12.89 -13.87
C PHE A 107 -23.26 12.91 -12.39
N TRP A 108 -21.96 13.11 -12.10
CA TRP A 108 -21.46 13.10 -10.72
C TRP A 108 -22.02 14.25 -9.90
N LYS A 109 -22.08 15.45 -10.47
CA LYS A 109 -22.67 16.62 -9.80
C LYS A 109 -24.15 16.41 -9.48
N SER A 110 -24.91 15.81 -10.40
CA SER A 110 -26.32 15.50 -10.17
C SER A 110 -26.50 14.45 -9.07
N LEU A 111 -25.70 13.37 -9.12
CA LEU A 111 -25.70 12.32 -8.10
C LEU A 111 -25.34 12.87 -6.71
N ALA A 112 -24.29 13.69 -6.62
CA ALA A 112 -23.87 14.34 -5.38
C ALA A 112 -24.96 15.25 -4.82
N THR A 113 -25.60 16.05 -5.68
CA THR A 113 -26.68 16.97 -5.29
C THR A 113 -27.86 16.19 -4.70
N GLN A 114 -28.28 15.11 -5.37
CA GLN A 114 -29.36 14.25 -4.90
C GLN A 114 -29.03 13.60 -3.55
N ALA A 115 -27.82 13.04 -3.42
CA ALA A 115 -27.38 12.35 -2.21
C ALA A 115 -26.92 13.30 -1.10
N LYS A 116 -26.77 14.60 -1.39
CA LYS A 116 -26.14 15.62 -0.52
C LYS A 116 -24.71 15.22 -0.11
N ALA A 117 -23.96 14.68 -1.08
CA ALA A 117 -22.58 14.23 -0.92
C ALA A 117 -21.61 15.33 -1.38
N GLU A 118 -20.56 15.57 -0.60
CA GLU A 118 -19.48 16.50 -0.98
C GLU A 118 -18.35 15.77 -1.73
N LEU A 119 -18.18 14.47 -1.48
CA LEU A 119 -17.22 13.60 -2.14
C LEU A 119 -17.91 12.30 -2.61
N ILE A 120 -17.62 11.86 -3.82
CA ILE A 120 -18.17 10.61 -4.37
C ILE A 120 -17.03 9.62 -4.61
N MET A 121 -17.13 8.44 -4.02
CA MET A 121 -16.24 7.29 -4.25
C MET A 121 -16.91 6.29 -5.19
N TRP A 122 -16.21 5.88 -6.24
CA TRP A 122 -16.71 4.93 -7.24
C TRP A 122 -15.55 4.16 -7.90
N GLY A 123 -15.85 3.15 -8.72
CA GLY A 123 -14.80 2.53 -9.52
C GLY A 123 -15.13 1.17 -10.15
N ARG A 124 -14.12 0.31 -10.25
CA ARG A 124 -14.21 -1.06 -10.78
C ARG A 124 -13.60 -2.01 -9.76
N VAL A 125 -14.26 -3.15 -9.56
CA VAL A 125 -13.75 -4.26 -8.76
C VAL A 125 -13.80 -5.54 -9.59
N ASN A 126 -12.66 -6.24 -9.67
CA ASN A 126 -12.55 -7.55 -10.28
C ASN A 126 -12.07 -8.56 -9.24
N TYR A 127 -12.74 -9.70 -9.15
CA TYR A 127 -12.33 -10.82 -8.30
C TYR A 127 -12.25 -12.10 -9.11
N THR A 128 -11.06 -12.70 -9.14
CA THR A 128 -10.79 -13.93 -9.88
C THR A 128 -10.13 -14.98 -9.01
N SER A 129 -10.31 -16.24 -9.39
CA SER A 129 -9.54 -17.37 -8.88
C SER A 129 -8.96 -18.17 -10.03
N GLU A 130 -7.66 -18.41 -9.99
CA GLU A 130 -6.93 -19.11 -11.04
C GLU A 130 -6.15 -20.29 -10.46
N ALA A 131 -6.27 -21.45 -11.10
CA ALA A 131 -5.45 -22.61 -10.77
C ALA A 131 -4.07 -22.44 -11.40
N VAL A 132 -3.03 -22.47 -10.58
CA VAL A 132 -1.64 -22.27 -10.97
C VAL A 132 -0.83 -23.49 -10.56
N SER A 133 -0.13 -24.09 -11.51
CA SER A 133 0.82 -25.18 -11.25
C SER A 133 2.24 -24.64 -11.36
N GLU A 134 2.98 -24.67 -10.25
CA GLU A 134 4.32 -24.08 -10.17
C GLU A 134 5.35 -25.15 -9.80
N LEU A 135 6.48 -25.20 -10.51
CA LEU A 135 7.60 -26.06 -10.13
C LEU A 135 8.33 -25.43 -8.93
N LYS A 136 8.33 -26.11 -7.79
CA LYS A 136 9.07 -25.67 -6.59
C LYS A 136 10.11 -26.69 -6.18
N GLU A 137 11.26 -26.20 -5.74
CA GLU A 137 12.24 -27.01 -5.03
C GLU A 137 11.72 -27.32 -3.63
N VAL A 138 11.40 -28.60 -3.39
CA VAL A 138 10.93 -29.08 -2.10
C VAL A 138 12.04 -29.89 -1.46
N ARG A 139 12.44 -29.49 -0.24
CA ARG A 139 13.34 -30.29 0.59
C ARG A 139 12.51 -31.37 1.28
N TYR A 140 12.82 -32.63 1.04
CA TYR A 140 12.17 -33.74 1.72
C TYR A 140 13.18 -34.74 2.24
N ARG A 141 12.78 -35.47 3.29
CA ARG A 141 13.60 -36.54 3.86
C ARG A 141 13.38 -37.81 3.05
N HIS A 142 14.44 -38.32 2.46
CA HIS A 142 14.39 -39.57 1.70
C HIS A 142 13.96 -40.72 2.64
N PRO A 143 12.92 -41.51 2.30
CA PRO A 143 12.32 -42.48 3.24
C PRO A 143 13.28 -43.59 3.65
N VAL A 144 14.19 -44.00 2.75
CA VAL A 144 15.18 -45.06 3.01
C VAL A 144 16.45 -44.53 3.67
N SER A 145 17.12 -43.52 3.09
CA SER A 145 18.43 -43.05 3.56
C SER A 145 18.37 -42.01 4.68
N GLY A 146 17.19 -41.44 4.98
CA GLY A 146 17.02 -40.38 5.99
C GLY A 146 17.67 -39.04 5.63
N ARG A 147 18.36 -38.94 4.48
CA ARG A 147 19.00 -37.72 3.99
C ARG A 147 17.96 -36.70 3.55
N ILE A 148 18.23 -35.42 3.79
CA ILE A 148 17.43 -34.33 3.22
C ILE A 148 17.93 -34.11 1.81
N ILE A 149 17.05 -34.32 0.83
CA ILE A 149 17.33 -34.07 -0.58
C ILE A 149 16.39 -32.98 -1.09
N THR A 150 16.90 -32.16 -2.00
CA THR A 150 16.10 -31.18 -2.74
C THR A 150 15.63 -31.84 -4.02
N ALA A 151 14.33 -31.76 -4.30
CA ALA A 151 13.77 -32.20 -5.57
C ALA A 151 12.78 -31.15 -6.09
N THR A 152 12.79 -30.95 -7.40
CA THR A 152 11.79 -30.12 -8.08
C THR A 152 10.48 -30.90 -8.15
N ARG A 153 9.41 -30.31 -7.61
CA ARG A 153 8.07 -30.89 -7.64
C ARG A 153 7.09 -29.85 -8.17
N LEU A 154 6.15 -30.30 -9.01
CA LEU A 154 5.00 -29.50 -9.39
C LEU A 154 4.06 -29.36 -8.19
N VAL A 155 3.77 -28.12 -7.80
CA VAL A 155 2.87 -27.78 -6.72
C VAL A 155 1.70 -27.03 -7.31
N ASP A 156 0.51 -27.64 -7.20
CA ASP A 156 -0.73 -27.01 -7.58
C ASP A 156 -1.21 -26.09 -6.45
N LYS A 157 -1.62 -24.88 -6.82
CA LYS A 157 -2.22 -23.90 -5.93
C LYS A 157 -3.35 -23.18 -6.67
N THR A 158 -4.25 -22.56 -5.92
CA THR A 158 -5.25 -21.63 -6.44
C THR A 158 -4.87 -20.23 -5.97
N GLU A 159 -4.65 -19.31 -6.91
CA GLU A 159 -4.40 -17.91 -6.62
C GLU A 159 -5.72 -17.14 -6.69
N PHE A 160 -6.03 -16.41 -5.64
CA PHE A 160 -7.16 -15.49 -5.60
C PHE A 160 -6.66 -14.08 -5.72
N LYS A 161 -7.27 -13.30 -6.62
CA LYS A 161 -6.85 -11.94 -6.92
C LYS A 161 -8.03 -10.97 -6.80
N VAL A 162 -7.77 -9.81 -6.21
CA VAL A 162 -8.65 -8.64 -6.29
C VAL A 162 -7.89 -7.54 -7.03
N GLU A 163 -8.57 -6.93 -8.00
CA GLU A 163 -8.17 -5.69 -8.63
C GLU A 163 -9.24 -4.64 -8.36
N LEU A 164 -8.83 -3.48 -7.86
CA LEU A 164 -9.71 -2.37 -7.50
C LEU A 164 -9.18 -1.09 -8.15
N ASP A 165 -9.89 -0.59 -9.15
CA ASP A 165 -9.71 0.77 -9.65
C ASP A 165 -10.64 1.66 -8.83
N LEU A 166 -10.10 2.65 -8.12
CA LEU A 166 -10.85 3.51 -7.20
C LEU A 166 -10.69 4.97 -7.61
N TYR A 167 -11.82 5.68 -7.66
CA TYR A 167 -11.89 7.07 -8.06
C TYR A 167 -12.69 7.89 -7.05
N PHE A 168 -12.31 9.17 -6.93
CA PHE A 168 -13.00 10.16 -6.13
C PHE A 168 -13.35 11.37 -6.98
N SER A 169 -14.63 11.76 -6.99
CA SER A 169 -15.11 12.95 -7.68
C SER A 169 -15.63 13.98 -6.67
N ASP A 170 -15.36 15.26 -6.95
CA ASP A 170 -15.87 16.40 -6.19
C ASP A 170 -17.38 16.51 -6.40
N GLY A 171 -18.17 16.60 -5.32
CA GLY A 171 -19.62 16.65 -5.43
C GLY A 171 -20.17 17.99 -5.97
N SER A 172 -19.40 19.07 -5.86
CA SER A 172 -19.83 20.41 -6.31
C SER A 172 -19.57 20.65 -7.79
N SER A 173 -18.40 20.21 -8.30
CA SER A 173 -18.03 20.34 -9.71
C SER A 173 -18.28 19.07 -10.53
N GLY A 174 -18.29 17.90 -9.90
CA GLY A 174 -18.32 16.59 -10.58
C GLY A 174 -16.95 16.13 -11.09
N GLU A 175 -15.91 16.93 -10.92
CA GLU A 175 -14.56 16.65 -11.44
C GLU A 175 -13.88 15.53 -10.66
N LEU A 176 -13.07 14.73 -11.35
CA LEU A 176 -12.20 13.74 -10.73
C LEU A 176 -11.11 14.43 -9.90
N VAL A 177 -11.08 14.14 -8.60
CA VAL A 177 -10.10 14.65 -7.63
C VAL A 177 -8.94 13.67 -7.46
N TYR A 178 -9.23 12.36 -7.48
CA TYR A 178 -8.24 11.32 -7.27
C TYR A 178 -8.62 10.03 -7.99
N GLY A 179 -7.63 9.29 -8.47
CA GLY A 179 -7.78 7.96 -9.03
C GLY A 179 -6.55 7.11 -8.75
N ASP A 180 -6.75 5.85 -8.39
CA ASP A 180 -5.66 4.90 -8.17
C ASP A 180 -6.10 3.46 -8.40
N LYS A 181 -5.12 2.57 -8.57
CA LYS A 181 -5.34 1.16 -8.85
C LYS A 181 -4.65 0.31 -7.81
N TYR A 182 -5.37 -0.67 -7.29
CA TYR A 182 -4.88 -1.58 -6.28
C TYR A 182 -5.02 -3.02 -6.76
N SER A 183 -4.01 -3.84 -6.50
CA SER A 183 -4.06 -5.26 -6.79
C SER A 183 -3.47 -6.06 -5.63
N GLN A 184 -4.13 -7.15 -5.27
CA GLN A 184 -3.67 -8.09 -4.25
C GLN A 184 -3.94 -9.51 -4.69
N THR A 185 -3.02 -10.41 -4.35
CA THR A 185 -3.13 -11.85 -4.63
C THR A 185 -2.79 -12.66 -3.39
N ILE A 186 -3.55 -13.74 -3.14
CA ILE A 186 -3.25 -14.74 -2.11
C ILE A 186 -3.30 -16.14 -2.71
N PRO A 187 -2.21 -16.93 -2.61
CA PRO A 187 -2.22 -18.33 -3.02
C PRO A 187 -2.73 -19.25 -1.91
N TYR A 188 -3.47 -20.30 -2.29
CA TYR A 188 -3.87 -21.41 -1.41
C TYR A 188 -3.50 -22.75 -2.04
N LEU A 189 -2.87 -23.65 -1.28
CA LEU A 189 -2.54 -25.00 -1.76
C LEU A 189 -3.80 -25.85 -2.04
N LYS A 190 -4.91 -25.53 -1.38
CA LYS A 190 -6.22 -26.17 -1.58
C LYS A 190 -7.28 -25.09 -1.65
N ARG A 191 -8.10 -25.09 -2.72
CA ARG A 191 -9.19 -24.13 -2.89
C ARG A 191 -10.15 -24.18 -1.68
N PRO A 192 -10.35 -23.08 -0.95
CA PRO A 192 -11.34 -23.03 0.13
C PRO A 192 -12.77 -23.17 -0.41
N SER A 193 -13.71 -23.53 0.47
CA SER A 193 -15.11 -23.76 0.08
C SER A 193 -15.92 -22.48 -0.16
N ALA A 194 -15.45 -21.32 0.33
CA ALA A 194 -16.15 -20.05 0.23
C ALA A 194 -15.22 -18.91 -0.19
N ASP A 195 -15.68 -18.10 -1.14
CA ASP A 195 -14.89 -17.04 -1.76
C ASP A 195 -14.97 -15.70 -0.97
N LEU A 196 -16.10 -15.42 -0.32
CA LEU A 196 -16.34 -14.14 0.36
C LEU A 196 -15.31 -13.80 1.47
N PRO A 197 -14.91 -14.72 2.37
CA PRO A 197 -13.86 -14.43 3.36
C PRO A 197 -12.48 -14.15 2.71
N ILE A 198 -12.20 -14.76 1.56
CA ILE A 198 -10.95 -14.54 0.82
C ILE A 198 -10.98 -13.16 0.18
N PHE A 199 -12.09 -12.79 -0.45
CA PHE A 199 -12.33 -11.44 -0.97
C PHE A 199 -12.08 -10.38 0.11
N PHE A 200 -12.69 -10.52 1.30
CA PHE A 200 -12.45 -9.57 2.39
C PHE A 200 -11.01 -9.57 2.92
N SER A 201 -10.34 -10.72 2.91
CA SER A 201 -8.92 -10.80 3.27
C SER A 201 -8.03 -10.02 2.30
N LEU A 202 -8.36 -10.04 1.00
CA LEU A 202 -7.69 -9.25 -0.03
C LEU A 202 -8.02 -7.75 0.13
N MET A 203 -9.29 -7.40 0.33
CA MET A 203 -9.72 -6.01 0.56
C MET A 203 -9.07 -5.39 1.81
N ASN A 204 -8.93 -6.15 2.90
CA ASN A 204 -8.25 -5.70 4.12
C ASN A 204 -6.77 -5.35 3.90
N ARG A 205 -6.13 -5.93 2.88
CA ARG A 205 -4.75 -5.57 2.51
C ARG A 205 -4.68 -4.29 1.68
N ILE A 206 -5.73 -3.99 0.92
CA ILE A 206 -5.85 -2.76 0.12
C ILE A 206 -6.25 -1.57 1.00
N LEU A 207 -7.11 -1.79 2.00
CA LEU A 207 -7.74 -0.77 2.83
C LEU A 207 -6.76 0.27 3.43
N PRO A 208 -5.59 -0.09 4.00
CA PRO A 208 -4.65 0.88 4.55
C PRO A 208 -4.23 1.97 3.56
N ASN A 209 -4.09 1.62 2.28
CA ASN A 209 -3.69 2.55 1.23
C ASN A 209 -4.86 3.48 0.86
N ILE A 210 -6.08 2.94 0.76
CA ILE A 210 -7.29 3.74 0.53
C ILE A 210 -7.47 4.77 1.65
N LEU A 211 -7.34 4.34 2.92
CA LEU A 211 -7.47 5.24 4.06
C LEU A 211 -6.38 6.31 4.09
N GLY A 212 -5.16 5.99 3.65
CA GLY A 212 -4.06 6.96 3.56
C GLY A 212 -4.26 8.06 2.52
N VAL A 213 -5.19 7.89 1.57
CA VAL A 213 -5.59 8.96 0.62
C VAL A 213 -6.52 9.98 1.29
N LEU A 214 -7.31 9.52 2.26
CA LEU A 214 -8.42 10.24 2.89
C LEU A 214 -8.08 10.85 4.25
N ILE A 215 -7.03 10.36 4.90
CA ILE A 215 -6.61 10.77 6.24
C ILE A 215 -5.11 11.04 6.22
N PRO A 216 -4.62 12.11 6.87
CA PRO A 216 -3.19 12.31 7.07
C PRO A 216 -2.63 11.14 7.88
N ARG A 217 -1.69 10.39 7.31
CA ARG A 217 -0.88 9.43 8.09
C ARG A 217 0.42 10.09 8.51
N GLU A 218 0.64 10.23 9.81
CA GLU A 218 1.98 10.45 10.35
C GLU A 218 2.81 9.19 10.13
N THR A 219 3.86 9.31 9.31
CA THR A 219 4.86 8.24 9.17
C THR A 219 6.04 8.57 10.07
N LEU A 220 6.42 7.60 10.89
CA LEU A 220 7.65 7.65 11.69
C LEU A 220 8.83 7.28 10.79
N GLU A 221 9.42 8.27 10.11
CA GLU A 221 10.70 8.04 9.45
C GLU A 221 11.84 8.16 10.47
N THR A 222 12.61 7.09 10.62
CA THR A 222 13.86 7.15 11.39
C THR A 222 14.94 7.69 10.46
N ARG A 223 15.39 8.93 10.69
CA ARG A 223 16.50 9.52 9.94
C ARG A 223 17.78 9.40 10.76
N TYR A 224 18.84 8.93 10.11
CA TYR A 224 20.18 8.96 10.67
C TYR A 224 20.78 10.33 10.36
N ILE A 225 20.95 11.16 11.38
CA ILE A 225 21.77 12.35 11.24
C ILE A 225 23.20 11.93 11.57
N LEU A 226 24.07 12.00 10.57
CA LEU A 226 25.50 11.93 10.80
C LEU A 226 25.93 13.32 11.26
N SER A 227 26.51 13.41 12.45
CA SER A 227 27.21 14.61 12.89
C SER A 227 28.66 14.49 12.41
N ASP A 228 29.15 15.53 11.73
CA ASP A 228 30.54 15.67 11.29
C ASP A 228 31.47 16.07 12.44
#